data_AF-A0A434TGX8-F1
#
_entry.id   AF-A0A434TGX8-F1
#
_cell.length_a   1.000
_cell.length_b   1.000
_cell.length_c   1.000
_cell.angle_alpha   90.00
_cell.angle_beta   90.00
_cell.angle_gamma   90.00
#
_symmetry.space_group_name_H-M   'P 1'
#
loop_
_entity.id
_entity.type
_entity.pdbx_description
1 polymer ?
#
loop_
_entity_poly.entity_id
_entity_poly.type
_entity_poly.pdbx_seq_one_letter_code
_entity_poly.pdbx_strand_id
1 'polypeptide(L)'
;IYTRQERNGILLGTYEKACKPWSPVNTPWDFGHELLPPDIDRIAPSLEIGFKHFPGIEKAGIKQIINGPFTFALDGNPLVGPVQGLTNFWCACAVMAGFSQGGGVGLALSNWMVHGDPGFDVWGMDVARFGEWATLRYTNAKVRENYSRRFSIRFPNEELPAARPAQTTPLYDTMLANNAVMGDSWGLETPLWFAPKGTEPKDIVSFHRSNDFGPIGEEVRATRERVGVTEIANFAKYEVSGPGAEDFLNRLMTNRMPKTGRIVLTPMVNEFGRLIGDFTIAKTGEDRFMIWGSSAAQKYHMRWFEKHLPKDGSVRIHRFDQTLVGLSIAGPSARNLLQKLVDVDVSTKAFRFMDFREMAVGGAPCMVNRITYTGDLGYEIWMAPAYQRLVYKAIKEAGEEFGLVDFGMRALLSMRLEKNFPTWFRELRPIYGPFEGSMDRFIKLEKNDFIGREAAAREQAQGPKLRRVSFIVDAADADVMGDEPIWAKVSKDYGTVEKPHGYGAPRFDETGKEVRGSEAAEGASAVRGIVDGEWRVVGWVTSGGYAHYVQKSMAQGYVPAALAEDESAGLFEIEILGHRRPARINVEPPFDPSGEKMRT
;
A
#
# COMPACT_ATOMS: atom_id res chain seq x y z
N ILE A 1 -19.84 18.49 -10.12
CA ILE A 1 -20.91 18.45 -11.15
C ILE A 1 -20.29 17.95 -12.44
N TYR A 2 -21.00 17.16 -13.22
CA TYR A 2 -20.62 16.81 -14.59
C TYR A 2 -21.73 17.20 -15.55
N THR A 3 -21.38 17.50 -16.79
CA THR A 3 -22.34 17.85 -17.84
C THR A 3 -22.00 17.14 -19.14
N ARG A 4 -23.02 16.91 -19.97
CA ARG A 4 -22.87 16.54 -21.37
C ARG A 4 -24.01 17.11 -22.18
N GLN A 5 -23.79 17.31 -23.48
CA GLN A 5 -24.86 17.66 -24.39
C GLN A 5 -25.90 16.53 -24.44
N GLU A 6 -27.18 16.88 -24.39
CA GLU A 6 -28.31 15.98 -24.56
C GLU A 6 -29.28 16.63 -25.55
N ARG A 7 -29.19 16.19 -26.82
CA ARG A 7 -29.86 16.84 -27.96
C ARG A 7 -29.46 18.32 -28.06
N ASN A 8 -30.44 19.22 -28.06
CA ASN A 8 -30.23 20.68 -28.07
C ASN A 8 -30.19 21.27 -26.64
N GLY A 9 -30.13 20.42 -25.61
CA GLY A 9 -30.01 20.81 -24.21
C GLY A 9 -28.76 20.22 -23.56
N ILE A 10 -28.73 20.27 -22.23
CA ILE A 10 -27.64 19.75 -21.40
C ILE A 10 -28.20 18.80 -20.35
N LEU A 11 -27.56 17.65 -20.18
CA LEU A 11 -27.71 16.82 -19.00
C LEU A 11 -26.69 17.28 -17.96
N LEU A 12 -27.17 17.57 -16.75
CA LEU A 12 -26.35 17.94 -15.60
C LEU A 12 -26.55 16.91 -14.49
N GLY A 13 -25.46 16.35 -14.00
CA GLY A 13 -25.47 15.44 -12.85
C GLY A 13 -24.55 15.94 -11.74
N THR A 14 -24.88 15.60 -10.50
CA THR A 14 -24.11 15.98 -9.32
C THR A 14 -23.93 14.81 -8.37
N TYR A 15 -22.92 14.93 -7.52
CA TYR A 15 -22.74 14.11 -6.33
C TYR A 15 -22.89 15.07 -5.15
N GLU A 16 -24.07 15.09 -4.53
CA GLU A 16 -24.36 15.98 -3.42
C GLU A 16 -23.72 15.51 -2.11
N LYS A 17 -23.49 16.47 -1.19
CA LYS A 17 -23.01 16.14 0.16
C LYS A 17 -24.05 15.40 1.00
N ALA A 18 -25.33 15.68 0.77
CA ALA A 18 -26.45 15.11 1.51
C ALA A 18 -26.88 13.72 0.98
N CYS A 19 -25.92 12.85 0.65
CA CYS A 19 -26.17 11.50 0.14
C CYS A 19 -27.12 10.70 1.06
N LYS A 20 -28.13 10.06 0.45
CA LYS A 20 -29.08 9.17 1.13
C LYS A 20 -28.95 7.73 0.60
N PRO A 21 -28.52 6.76 1.43
CA PRO A 21 -28.57 5.36 1.07
C PRO A 21 -30.01 4.92 0.80
N TRP A 22 -30.22 4.23 -0.31
CA TRP A 22 -31.47 3.58 -0.63
C TRP A 22 -31.28 2.06 -0.50
N SER A 23 -32.30 1.38 0.04
CA SER A 23 -32.31 -0.08 0.12
C SER A 23 -31.01 -0.71 0.70
N PRO A 24 -30.54 -0.27 1.89
CA PRO A 24 -29.23 -0.68 2.39
C PRO A 24 -29.14 -2.17 2.78
N VAL A 25 -30.27 -2.90 2.82
CA VAL A 25 -30.32 -4.32 3.19
C VAL A 25 -30.88 -5.16 2.05
N ASN A 26 -32.12 -4.87 1.61
CA ASN A 26 -32.82 -5.68 0.62
C ASN A 26 -33.53 -4.79 -0.39
N THR A 27 -33.21 -5.00 -1.67
CA THR A 27 -33.92 -4.38 -2.79
C THR A 27 -35.23 -5.12 -3.07
N PRO A 28 -36.37 -4.42 -3.21
CA PRO A 28 -37.63 -5.04 -3.61
C PRO A 28 -37.49 -5.79 -4.93
N TRP A 29 -38.07 -6.99 -5.02
CA TRP A 29 -37.97 -7.85 -6.21
C TRP A 29 -38.71 -7.31 -7.43
N ASP A 30 -39.64 -6.39 -7.23
CA ASP A 30 -40.40 -5.69 -8.26
C ASP A 30 -39.69 -4.44 -8.81
N PHE A 31 -38.58 -4.01 -8.20
CA PHE A 31 -37.80 -2.87 -8.67
C PHE A 31 -36.90 -3.26 -9.87
N GLY A 32 -37.29 -2.87 -11.09
CA GLY A 32 -36.56 -3.19 -12.33
C GLY A 32 -36.38 -2.02 -13.29
N HIS A 33 -37.47 -1.53 -13.88
CA HIS A 33 -37.49 -0.37 -14.78
C HIS A 33 -38.07 0.88 -14.10
N GLU A 34 -37.73 1.06 -12.84
CA GLU A 34 -38.24 2.14 -11.99
C GLU A 34 -37.12 3.13 -11.62
N LEU A 35 -37.55 4.35 -11.28
CA LEU A 35 -36.68 5.39 -10.71
C LEU A 35 -37.22 5.74 -9.33
N LEU A 36 -36.34 6.24 -8.47
CA LEU A 36 -36.75 6.81 -7.19
C LEU A 36 -37.47 8.14 -7.44
N PRO A 37 -38.39 8.54 -6.54
CA PRO A 37 -38.98 9.87 -6.60
C PRO A 37 -37.89 10.95 -6.67
N PRO A 38 -38.02 11.94 -7.58
CA PRO A 38 -37.14 13.10 -7.59
C PRO A 38 -37.10 13.80 -6.23
N ASP A 39 -35.91 14.22 -5.82
CA ASP A 39 -35.66 14.92 -4.56
C ASP A 39 -34.79 16.15 -4.87
N ILE A 40 -35.44 17.17 -5.44
CA ILE A 40 -34.75 18.35 -5.97
C ILE A 40 -34.10 19.17 -4.85
N ASP A 41 -34.77 19.28 -3.70
CA ASP A 41 -34.28 20.06 -2.56
C ASP A 41 -32.93 19.55 -2.05
N ARG A 42 -32.73 18.22 -2.07
CA ARG A 42 -31.47 17.59 -1.69
C ARG A 42 -30.28 17.99 -2.57
N ILE A 43 -30.52 18.21 -3.87
CA ILE A 43 -29.49 18.55 -4.85
C ILE A 43 -29.43 20.05 -5.18
N ALA A 44 -30.42 20.84 -4.75
CA ALA A 44 -30.54 22.27 -5.05
C ALA A 44 -29.25 23.07 -4.77
N PRO A 45 -28.54 22.89 -3.63
CA PRO A 45 -27.28 23.62 -3.38
C PRO A 45 -26.20 23.33 -4.43
N SER A 46 -26.19 22.12 -5.01
CA SER A 46 -25.26 21.79 -6.10
C SER A 46 -25.70 22.40 -7.42
N LEU A 47 -27.01 22.40 -7.70
CA LEU A 47 -27.57 23.01 -8.91
C LEU A 47 -27.31 24.52 -8.94
N GLU A 48 -27.47 25.23 -7.83
CA GLU A 48 -27.16 26.66 -7.71
C GLU A 48 -25.71 26.97 -8.09
N ILE A 49 -24.76 26.14 -7.66
CA ILE A 49 -23.35 26.27 -8.05
C ILE A 49 -23.21 26.01 -9.56
N GLY A 50 -23.86 24.98 -10.08
CA GLY A 50 -23.86 24.66 -11.51
C GLY A 50 -24.40 25.81 -12.38
N PHE A 51 -25.50 26.43 -11.96
CA PHE A 51 -26.11 27.57 -12.64
C PHE A 51 -25.21 28.80 -12.65
N LYS A 52 -24.50 29.06 -11.55
CA LYS A 52 -23.47 30.12 -11.50
C LYS A 52 -22.33 29.88 -12.49
N HIS A 53 -21.91 28.63 -12.67
CA HIS A 53 -20.85 28.28 -13.64
C HIS A 53 -21.35 28.29 -15.10
N PHE A 54 -22.63 27.96 -15.31
CA PHE A 54 -23.23 27.83 -16.64
C PHE A 54 -24.55 28.63 -16.74
N PRO A 55 -24.50 29.97 -16.85
CA PRO A 55 -25.71 30.82 -16.82
C PRO A 55 -26.72 30.51 -17.93
N GLY A 56 -26.28 29.94 -19.06
CA GLY A 56 -27.18 29.48 -20.12
C GLY A 56 -28.09 28.33 -19.69
N ILE A 57 -27.63 27.46 -18.78
CA ILE A 57 -28.42 26.33 -18.24
C ILE A 57 -29.48 26.86 -17.28
N GLU A 58 -29.14 27.83 -16.43
CA GLU A 58 -30.07 28.45 -15.48
C GLU A 58 -31.35 28.94 -16.17
N LYS A 59 -31.19 29.60 -17.32
CA LYS A 59 -32.31 30.19 -18.08
C LYS A 59 -33.13 29.17 -18.87
N ALA A 60 -32.57 28.00 -19.18
CA ALA A 60 -33.23 26.99 -20.01
C ALA A 60 -34.35 26.23 -19.25
N GLY A 61 -34.30 26.22 -17.91
CA GLY A 61 -35.24 25.47 -17.07
C GLY A 61 -34.97 23.96 -17.02
N ILE A 62 -35.58 23.28 -16.04
CA ILE A 62 -35.41 21.84 -15.82
C ILE A 62 -36.54 21.08 -16.51
N LYS A 63 -36.20 20.28 -17.53
CA LYS A 63 -37.18 19.44 -18.25
C LYS A 63 -37.55 18.15 -17.50
N GLN A 64 -36.56 17.52 -16.87
CA GLN A 64 -36.73 16.21 -16.22
C GLN A 64 -35.67 16.04 -15.13
N ILE A 65 -36.03 15.32 -14.06
CA ILE A 65 -35.13 14.93 -12.98
C ILE A 65 -35.10 13.40 -12.94
N ILE A 66 -33.90 12.83 -12.96
CA ILE A 66 -33.66 11.40 -12.83
C ILE A 66 -33.02 11.14 -11.48
N ASN A 67 -33.69 10.38 -10.61
CA ASN A 67 -33.13 9.90 -9.35
C ASN A 67 -33.04 8.37 -9.43
N GLY A 68 -31.85 7.84 -9.73
CA GLY A 68 -31.61 6.41 -9.89
C GLY A 68 -30.68 5.87 -8.81
N PRO A 69 -30.90 4.66 -8.30
CA PRO A 69 -29.97 4.03 -7.38
C PRO A 69 -28.71 3.53 -8.11
N PHE A 70 -27.57 3.65 -7.43
CA PHE A 70 -26.29 3.11 -7.87
C PHE A 70 -25.64 2.32 -6.73
N THR A 71 -24.85 1.31 -7.09
CA THR A 71 -24.10 0.49 -6.12
C THR A 71 -22.68 1.02 -5.95
N PHE A 72 -22.26 1.22 -4.70
CA PHE A 72 -20.91 1.62 -4.33
C PHE A 72 -20.31 0.59 -3.37
N ALA A 73 -19.04 0.25 -3.57
CA ALA A 73 -18.25 -0.36 -2.49
C ALA A 73 -17.78 0.73 -1.52
N LEU A 74 -17.25 0.30 -0.38
CA LEU A 74 -16.84 1.18 0.70
C LEU A 74 -15.73 2.18 0.33
N ASP A 75 -14.91 1.90 -0.69
CA ASP A 75 -13.90 2.81 -1.26
C ASP A 75 -14.32 3.43 -2.60
N GLY A 76 -15.55 3.15 -3.06
CA GLY A 76 -16.07 3.59 -4.35
C GLY A 76 -15.54 2.84 -5.58
N ASN A 77 -14.66 1.84 -5.41
CA ASN A 77 -14.15 1.01 -6.51
C ASN A 77 -14.98 -0.27 -6.70
N PRO A 78 -14.96 -0.89 -7.89
CA PRO A 78 -15.60 -2.18 -8.13
C PRO A 78 -15.21 -3.30 -7.15
N LEU A 79 -16.07 -4.32 -7.07
CA LEU A 79 -15.83 -5.57 -6.35
C LEU A 79 -15.74 -6.69 -7.38
N VAL A 80 -14.52 -7.14 -7.69
CA VAL A 80 -14.22 -8.06 -8.78
C VAL A 80 -13.38 -9.23 -8.28
N GLY A 81 -13.65 -10.44 -8.75
CA GLY A 81 -12.78 -11.61 -8.52
C GLY A 81 -13.39 -12.72 -7.65
N PRO A 82 -12.61 -13.76 -7.34
CA PRO A 82 -13.09 -14.94 -6.65
C PRO A 82 -13.28 -14.68 -5.15
N VAL A 83 -14.38 -15.20 -4.61
CA VAL A 83 -14.72 -15.07 -3.18
C VAL A 83 -14.08 -16.21 -2.39
N GLN A 84 -13.27 -15.86 -1.39
CA GLN A 84 -12.64 -16.83 -0.50
C GLN A 84 -13.68 -17.73 0.18
N GLY A 85 -13.38 -19.02 0.31
CA GLY A 85 -14.25 -20.01 0.97
C GLY A 85 -15.37 -20.57 0.10
N LEU A 86 -15.58 -20.06 -1.12
CA LEU A 86 -16.59 -20.55 -2.05
C LEU A 86 -15.95 -21.03 -3.36
N THR A 87 -16.25 -22.27 -3.74
CA THR A 87 -15.74 -22.86 -4.99
C THR A 87 -16.50 -22.33 -6.19
N ASN A 88 -15.79 -21.83 -7.21
CA ASN A 88 -16.35 -21.32 -8.46
C ASN A 88 -17.37 -20.17 -8.29
N PHE A 89 -17.26 -19.40 -7.20
CA PHE A 89 -18.09 -18.22 -6.97
C PHE A 89 -17.28 -16.94 -7.20
N TRP A 90 -17.81 -16.07 -8.07
CA TRP A 90 -17.14 -14.87 -8.53
C TRP A 90 -18.02 -13.64 -8.33
N CYS A 91 -17.39 -12.52 -8.04
CA CYS A 91 -18.04 -11.22 -7.90
C CYS A 91 -17.66 -10.29 -9.05
N ALA A 92 -18.62 -9.52 -9.52
CA ALA A 92 -18.45 -8.37 -10.41
C ALA A 92 -19.51 -7.31 -10.06
N CYS A 93 -19.49 -6.86 -8.81
CA CYS A 93 -20.48 -5.96 -8.24
C CYS A 93 -19.90 -4.55 -8.06
N ALA A 94 -20.78 -3.60 -7.71
CA ALA A 94 -20.39 -2.21 -7.41
C ALA A 94 -19.59 -1.52 -8.53
N VAL A 95 -19.84 -1.91 -9.79
CA VAL A 95 -19.24 -1.26 -10.97
C VAL A 95 -19.97 0.05 -11.22
N MET A 96 -19.64 1.06 -10.42
CA MET A 96 -20.40 2.31 -10.37
C MET A 96 -20.39 3.06 -11.71
N ALA A 97 -19.23 3.20 -12.35
CA ALA A 97 -19.14 3.76 -13.70
C ALA A 97 -19.34 2.67 -14.75
N GLY A 98 -20.43 1.90 -14.63
CA GLY A 98 -20.69 0.67 -15.38
C GLY A 98 -20.52 0.79 -16.89
N PHE A 99 -20.94 1.90 -17.49
CA PHE A 99 -20.78 2.12 -18.93
C PHE A 99 -19.32 2.33 -19.36
N SER A 100 -18.50 3.00 -18.56
CA SER A 100 -17.09 3.25 -18.91
C SER A 100 -16.15 2.13 -18.45
N GLN A 101 -16.47 1.46 -17.34
CA GLN A 101 -15.63 0.42 -16.73
C GLN A 101 -16.06 -1.00 -17.09
N GLY A 102 -17.33 -1.23 -17.48
CA GLY A 102 -17.91 -2.57 -17.64
C GLY A 102 -17.18 -3.45 -18.64
N GLY A 103 -16.72 -2.88 -19.77
CA GLY A 103 -15.92 -3.63 -20.75
C GLY A 103 -14.59 -4.13 -20.18
N GLY A 104 -13.86 -3.27 -19.47
CA GLY A 104 -12.58 -3.64 -18.83
C GLY A 104 -12.75 -4.64 -17.69
N VAL A 105 -13.77 -4.45 -16.84
CA VAL A 105 -14.11 -5.39 -15.77
C VAL A 105 -14.48 -6.76 -16.34
N GLY A 106 -15.29 -6.79 -17.41
CA GLY A 106 -15.67 -8.03 -18.10
C GLY A 106 -14.45 -8.78 -18.65
N LEU A 107 -13.53 -8.08 -19.32
CA LEU A 107 -12.30 -8.66 -19.86
C LEU A 107 -11.39 -9.22 -18.76
N ALA A 108 -11.16 -8.45 -17.69
CA ALA A 108 -10.32 -8.90 -16.58
C ALA A 108 -10.91 -10.14 -15.91
N LEU A 109 -12.22 -10.17 -15.68
CA LEU A 109 -12.89 -11.32 -15.07
C LEU A 109 -12.87 -12.55 -15.99
N SER A 110 -13.11 -12.39 -17.30
CA SER A 110 -13.04 -13.51 -18.24
C SER A 110 -11.64 -14.10 -18.32
N ASN A 111 -10.60 -13.24 -18.38
CA ASN A 111 -9.22 -13.70 -18.35
C ASN A 111 -8.93 -14.50 -17.08
N TRP A 112 -9.38 -13.98 -15.93
CA TRP A 112 -9.15 -14.63 -14.66
C TRP A 112 -9.82 -16.00 -14.55
N MET A 113 -11.06 -16.12 -15.03
CA MET A 113 -11.79 -17.39 -15.05
C MET A 113 -11.15 -18.44 -15.97
N VAL A 114 -10.68 -18.03 -17.16
CA VAL A 114 -10.16 -18.95 -18.18
C VAL A 114 -8.70 -19.31 -17.92
N HIS A 115 -7.89 -18.34 -17.51
CA HIS A 115 -6.44 -18.47 -17.42
C HIS A 115 -5.93 -18.51 -15.97
N GLY A 116 -6.75 -18.18 -14.98
CA GLY A 116 -6.30 -18.08 -13.59
C GLY A 116 -5.57 -16.77 -13.25
N ASP A 117 -5.48 -15.83 -14.20
CA ASP A 117 -4.85 -14.52 -14.05
C ASP A 117 -5.69 -13.44 -14.77
N PRO A 118 -5.95 -12.29 -14.15
CA PRO A 118 -6.75 -11.21 -14.75
C PRO A 118 -6.06 -10.51 -15.93
N GLY A 119 -4.74 -10.65 -16.08
CA GLY A 119 -3.91 -10.01 -17.10
C GLY A 119 -3.54 -8.55 -16.80
N PHE A 120 -4.06 -7.99 -15.71
CA PHE A 120 -3.87 -6.59 -15.30
C PHE A 120 -3.73 -6.49 -13.78
N ASP A 121 -3.20 -5.38 -13.27
CA ASP A 121 -3.25 -5.10 -11.84
C ASP A 121 -4.67 -4.71 -11.43
N VAL A 122 -5.39 -5.67 -10.85
CA VAL A 122 -6.78 -5.50 -10.39
C VAL A 122 -6.88 -5.38 -8.87
N TRP A 123 -5.77 -5.18 -8.14
CA TRP A 123 -5.79 -5.16 -6.68
C TRP A 123 -6.82 -4.16 -6.11
N GLY A 124 -6.88 -2.95 -6.68
CA GLY A 124 -7.86 -1.92 -6.29
C GLY A 124 -9.32 -2.29 -6.53
N MET A 125 -9.59 -3.38 -7.25
CA MET A 125 -10.92 -3.92 -7.54
C MET A 125 -11.15 -5.30 -6.91
N ASP A 126 -10.11 -6.00 -6.47
CA ASP A 126 -10.21 -7.34 -5.91
C ASP A 126 -11.10 -7.35 -4.66
N VAL A 127 -12.06 -8.29 -4.58
CA VAL A 127 -12.89 -8.50 -3.39
C VAL A 127 -12.08 -8.86 -2.14
N ALA A 128 -10.89 -9.43 -2.30
CA ALA A 128 -10.02 -9.81 -1.19
C ALA A 128 -9.31 -8.61 -0.52
N ARG A 129 -9.46 -7.39 -1.05
CA ARG A 129 -8.89 -6.17 -0.43
C ARG A 129 -9.61 -5.75 0.85
N PHE A 130 -10.79 -6.32 1.14
CA PHE A 130 -11.54 -6.04 2.37
C PHE A 130 -11.53 -7.20 3.35
N GLY A 131 -11.65 -6.88 4.63
CA GLY A 131 -11.69 -7.84 5.72
C GLY A 131 -13.06 -7.96 6.38
N GLU A 132 -13.11 -8.75 7.45
CA GLU A 132 -14.32 -8.97 8.26
C GLU A 132 -14.85 -7.68 8.91
N TRP A 133 -13.99 -6.66 9.07
CA TRP A 133 -14.34 -5.33 9.59
C TRP A 133 -15.25 -4.52 8.66
N ALA A 134 -15.34 -4.88 7.37
CA ALA A 134 -16.15 -4.20 6.36
C ALA A 134 -17.67 -4.52 6.50
N THR A 135 -18.20 -4.38 7.71
CA THR A 135 -19.61 -4.64 8.06
C THR A 135 -20.56 -3.68 7.32
N LEU A 136 -21.87 -3.98 7.34
CA LEU A 136 -22.87 -3.10 6.74
C LEU A 136 -22.84 -1.67 7.32
N ARG A 137 -22.64 -1.53 8.64
CA ARG A 137 -22.55 -0.22 9.29
C ARG A 137 -21.33 0.55 8.80
N TYR A 138 -20.17 -0.12 8.70
CA TYR A 138 -18.94 0.47 8.20
C TYR A 138 -19.09 0.90 6.74
N THR A 139 -19.55 -0.03 5.90
CA THR A 139 -19.79 0.19 4.46
C THR A 139 -20.76 1.34 4.23
N ASN A 140 -21.88 1.42 4.96
CA ASN A 140 -22.84 2.52 4.82
C ASN A 140 -22.22 3.88 5.09
N ALA A 141 -21.45 4.01 6.17
CA ALA A 141 -20.78 5.26 6.53
C ALA A 141 -19.72 5.66 5.49
N LYS A 142 -18.85 4.73 5.06
CA LYS A 142 -17.81 5.02 4.05
C LYS A 142 -18.36 5.29 2.67
N VAL A 143 -19.43 4.61 2.25
CA VAL A 143 -20.08 4.89 0.95
C VAL A 143 -20.59 6.33 0.91
N ARG A 144 -21.24 6.80 1.99
CA ARG A 144 -21.75 8.18 2.07
C ARG A 144 -20.61 9.21 2.01
N GLU A 145 -19.51 8.93 2.73
CA GLU A 145 -18.31 9.76 2.69
C GLU A 145 -17.70 9.81 1.28
N ASN A 146 -17.44 8.67 0.65
CA ASN A 146 -16.87 8.60 -0.70
C ASN A 146 -17.78 9.23 -1.77
N TYR A 147 -19.10 9.00 -1.69
CA TYR A 147 -20.06 9.65 -2.57
C TYR A 147 -19.97 11.17 -2.46
N SER A 148 -20.03 11.70 -1.23
CA SER A 148 -20.00 13.15 -0.97
C SER A 148 -18.71 13.83 -1.42
N ARG A 149 -17.64 13.03 -1.59
CA ARG A 149 -16.29 13.47 -1.93
C ARG A 149 -15.88 13.12 -3.37
N ARG A 150 -16.80 12.63 -4.20
CA ARG A 150 -16.45 12.06 -5.52
C ARG A 150 -15.64 13.00 -6.43
N PHE A 151 -15.86 14.30 -6.32
CA PHE A 151 -15.14 15.34 -7.07
C PHE A 151 -14.27 16.23 -6.18
N SER A 152 -14.04 15.85 -4.92
CA SER A 152 -13.11 16.54 -4.04
C SER A 152 -11.68 16.25 -4.48
N ILE A 153 -10.80 17.24 -4.33
CA ILE A 153 -9.36 17.01 -4.43
C ILE A 153 -8.97 16.11 -3.27
N ARG A 154 -8.32 14.98 -3.59
CA ARG A 154 -7.71 14.11 -2.59
C ARG A 154 -6.28 14.56 -2.38
N PHE A 155 -5.92 14.84 -1.15
CA PHE A 155 -4.55 15.23 -0.81
C PHE A 155 -3.71 14.01 -0.42
N PRO A 156 -2.39 14.10 -0.57
CA PRO A 156 -1.45 13.22 0.10
C PRO A 156 -1.76 13.09 1.57
N ASN A 157 -1.53 11.92 2.14
CA ASN A 157 -1.69 11.66 3.58
C ASN A 157 -3.10 11.91 4.15
N GLU A 158 -4.10 12.21 3.31
CA GLU A 158 -5.45 12.49 3.77
C GLU A 158 -6.13 11.22 4.30
N GLU A 159 -6.46 11.27 5.59
CA GLU A 159 -7.23 10.26 6.29
C GLU A 159 -8.72 10.61 6.29
N LEU A 160 -9.56 9.60 6.05
CA LEU A 160 -11.01 9.79 5.94
C LEU A 160 -11.72 9.26 7.21
N PRO A 161 -12.39 10.12 7.99
CA PRO A 161 -12.82 9.82 9.36
C PRO A 161 -14.07 8.93 9.47
N ALA A 162 -14.91 8.83 8.44
CA ALA A 162 -16.16 8.07 8.57
C ALA A 162 -15.89 6.60 8.96
N ALA A 163 -16.71 6.07 9.86
CA ALA A 163 -16.63 4.71 10.39
C ALA A 163 -15.39 4.36 11.24
N ARG A 164 -14.55 5.35 11.58
CA ARG A 164 -13.39 5.16 12.45
C ARG A 164 -13.70 5.54 13.91
N PRO A 165 -13.13 4.83 14.91
CA PRO A 165 -12.30 3.63 14.76
C PRO A 165 -13.13 2.37 14.44
N ALA A 166 -12.58 1.45 13.65
CA ALA A 166 -13.22 0.16 13.32
C ALA A 166 -12.59 -1.02 14.07
N GLN A 167 -11.26 -1.16 13.99
CA GLN A 167 -10.48 -2.08 14.81
C GLN A 167 -9.40 -1.29 15.55
N THR A 168 -9.09 -1.72 16.77
CA THR A 168 -8.09 -1.10 17.64
C THR A 168 -7.26 -2.16 18.33
N THR A 169 -5.98 -1.88 18.57
CA THR A 169 -5.16 -2.68 19.47
C THR A 169 -5.43 -2.29 20.93
N PRO A 170 -5.05 -3.12 21.91
CA PRO A 170 -4.99 -2.74 23.32
C PRO A 170 -4.27 -1.41 23.63
N LEU A 171 -3.37 -0.94 22.75
CA LEU A 171 -2.62 0.31 22.97
C LEU A 171 -3.31 1.56 22.41
N TYR A 172 -4.46 1.44 21.74
CA TYR A 172 -5.12 2.58 21.09
C TYR A 172 -5.26 3.82 21.97
N ASP A 173 -5.86 3.69 23.17
CA ASP A 173 -6.02 4.82 24.09
C ASP A 173 -4.67 5.37 24.59
N THR A 174 -3.66 4.50 24.75
CA THR A 174 -2.31 4.90 25.12
C THR A 174 -1.65 5.72 24.02
N MET A 175 -1.83 5.32 22.76
CA MET A 175 -1.29 6.06 21.61
C MET A 175 -1.95 7.44 21.49
N LEU A 176 -3.27 7.52 21.68
CA LEU A 176 -3.97 8.81 21.75
C LEU A 176 -3.46 9.68 22.90
N ALA A 177 -3.23 9.11 24.09
CA ALA A 177 -2.68 9.82 25.24
C ALA A 177 -1.23 10.31 24.99
N ASN A 178 -0.48 9.59 24.15
CA ASN A 178 0.85 9.99 23.67
C ASN A 178 0.81 10.97 22.50
N ASN A 179 -0.37 11.52 22.18
CA ASN A 179 -0.60 12.49 21.10
C ASN A 179 -0.32 11.93 19.68
N ALA A 180 -0.61 10.64 19.48
CA ALA A 180 -0.52 10.02 18.16
C ALA A 180 -1.58 10.57 17.19
N VAL A 181 -1.16 10.84 15.95
CA VAL A 181 -2.06 11.04 14.81
C VAL A 181 -2.37 9.66 14.23
N MET A 182 -3.63 9.23 14.34
CA MET A 182 -4.06 7.88 13.94
C MET A 182 -4.50 7.83 12.48
N GLY A 183 -4.10 6.78 11.77
CA GLY A 183 -4.51 6.45 10.41
C GLY A 183 -5.22 5.11 10.30
N ASP A 184 -5.81 4.82 9.14
CA ASP A 184 -6.45 3.54 8.84
C ASP A 184 -5.52 2.61 8.04
N SER A 185 -5.20 1.45 8.60
CA SER A 185 -4.48 0.38 7.91
C SER A 185 -5.36 -0.87 7.83
N TRP A 186 -6.13 -0.99 6.75
CA TRP A 186 -7.04 -2.12 6.53
C TRP A 186 -8.04 -2.30 7.68
N GLY A 187 -8.71 -1.21 8.07
CA GLY A 187 -9.68 -1.17 9.16
C GLY A 187 -9.06 -1.06 10.56
N LEU A 188 -7.73 -1.10 10.70
CA LEU A 188 -7.02 -0.99 11.97
C LEU A 188 -6.47 0.42 12.19
N GLU A 189 -6.82 1.02 13.32
CA GLU A 189 -6.22 2.28 13.77
C GLU A 189 -4.73 2.09 14.07
N THR A 190 -3.88 2.84 13.35
CA THR A 190 -2.43 2.74 13.45
C THR A 190 -1.80 4.12 13.66
N PRO A 191 -0.87 4.30 14.62
CA PRO A 191 -0.14 5.55 14.78
C PRO A 191 0.68 5.90 13.53
N LEU A 192 0.35 7.01 12.87
CA LEU A 192 1.08 7.48 11.69
C LEU A 192 2.34 8.24 12.07
N TRP A 193 2.23 9.11 13.08
CA TRP A 193 3.28 9.93 13.69
C TRP A 193 2.78 10.48 15.02
N PHE A 194 3.67 11.03 15.84
CA PHE A 194 3.35 11.60 17.16
C PHE A 194 3.47 13.12 17.13
N ALA A 195 2.36 13.80 17.39
CA ALA A 195 2.33 15.25 17.40
C ALA A 195 3.01 15.81 18.64
N PRO A 196 3.75 16.94 18.54
CA PRO A 196 4.39 17.57 19.69
C PRO A 196 3.43 17.80 20.86
N LYS A 197 3.90 17.63 22.09
CA LYS A 197 3.06 17.83 23.27
C LYS A 197 2.45 19.24 23.29
N GLY A 198 1.14 19.32 23.46
CA GLY A 198 0.40 20.58 23.49
C GLY A 198 -0.10 21.07 22.12
N THR A 199 0.17 20.33 21.04
CA THR A 199 -0.45 20.57 19.72
C THR A 199 -1.58 19.58 19.47
N GLU A 200 -2.52 19.97 18.61
CA GLU A 200 -3.61 19.08 18.18
C GLU A 200 -3.05 17.94 17.30
N PRO A 201 -3.34 16.67 17.61
CA PRO A 201 -2.83 15.52 16.85
C PRO A 201 -3.62 15.33 15.56
N LYS A 202 -3.34 16.17 14.56
CA LYS A 202 -3.94 16.09 13.22
C LYS A 202 -2.97 16.42 12.10
N ASP A 203 -3.23 15.87 10.94
CA ASP A 203 -2.56 16.28 9.71
C ASP A 203 -3.09 17.61 9.18
N ILE A 204 -2.18 18.43 8.67
CA ILE A 204 -2.48 19.55 7.78
C ILE A 204 -2.17 19.06 6.37
N VAL A 205 -3.19 18.57 5.66
CA VAL A 205 -3.02 17.99 4.33
C VAL A 205 -2.51 19.02 3.33
N SER A 206 -1.54 18.62 2.51
CA SER A 206 -0.88 19.47 1.52
C SER A 206 -0.26 18.61 0.41
N PHE A 207 -0.09 19.19 -0.78
CA PHE A 207 0.75 18.60 -1.83
C PHE A 207 2.25 18.81 -1.59
N HIS A 208 2.61 19.69 -0.65
CA HIS A 208 3.96 19.95 -0.19
C HIS A 208 4.17 19.35 1.21
N ARG A 209 5.42 19.33 1.67
CA ARG A 209 5.78 18.94 3.04
C ARG A 209 4.94 19.73 4.06
N SER A 210 4.46 19.03 5.08
CA SER A 210 3.44 19.56 6.00
C SER A 210 3.91 19.58 7.46
N ASN A 211 2.98 19.71 8.40
CA ASN A 211 3.27 19.79 9.84
C ASN A 211 3.90 18.52 10.43
N ASP A 212 3.74 17.38 9.75
CA ASP A 212 4.31 16.10 10.13
C ASP A 212 5.81 15.98 9.83
N PHE A 213 6.35 16.75 8.88
CA PHE A 213 7.72 16.60 8.37
C PHE A 213 8.80 16.72 9.45
N GLY A 214 8.70 17.74 10.30
CA GLY A 214 9.63 17.94 11.41
C GLY A 214 9.57 16.80 12.44
N PRO A 215 8.39 16.54 13.04
CA PRO A 215 8.18 15.45 14.00
C PRO A 215 8.64 14.08 13.49
N ILE A 216 8.31 13.70 12.24
CA ILE A 216 8.78 12.45 11.65
C ILE A 216 10.32 12.41 11.58
N GLY A 217 10.95 13.52 11.23
CA GLY A 217 12.41 13.62 11.24
C GLY A 217 13.04 13.39 12.61
N GLU A 218 12.39 13.86 13.69
CA GLU A 218 12.82 13.60 15.07
C GLU A 218 12.66 12.12 15.45
N GLU A 219 11.52 11.51 15.11
CA GLU A 219 11.26 10.08 15.34
C GLU A 219 12.32 9.19 14.64
N VAL A 220 12.60 9.48 13.37
CA VAL A 220 13.62 8.78 12.58
C VAL A 220 15.00 8.95 13.22
N ARG A 221 15.42 10.19 13.50
CA ARG A 221 16.74 10.46 14.09
C ARG A 221 16.91 9.76 15.43
N ALA A 222 15.92 9.88 16.31
CA ALA A 222 15.93 9.24 17.61
C ALA A 222 16.02 7.71 17.51
N THR A 223 15.33 7.09 16.57
CA THR A 223 15.40 5.65 16.33
C THR A 223 16.79 5.23 15.83
N ARG A 224 17.33 5.95 14.84
CA ARG A 224 18.65 5.69 14.23
C ARG A 224 19.81 5.87 15.21
N GLU A 225 19.73 6.85 16.09
CA GLU A 225 20.79 7.20 17.04
C GLU A 225 20.67 6.49 18.40
N ARG A 226 19.45 6.07 18.79
CA ARG A 226 19.16 5.51 20.11
C ARG A 226 18.33 4.23 20.03
N VAL A 227 17.03 4.34 20.28
CA VAL A 227 16.05 3.25 20.17
C VAL A 227 14.65 3.84 20.01
N GLY A 228 13.90 3.31 19.06
CA GLY A 228 12.48 3.59 18.86
C GLY A 228 11.64 2.35 19.13
N VAL A 229 10.38 2.54 19.51
CA VAL A 229 9.35 1.50 19.56
C VAL A 229 8.16 1.87 18.67
N THR A 230 7.58 0.88 17.99
CA THR A 230 6.35 1.05 17.22
C THR A 230 5.46 -0.19 17.29
N GLU A 231 4.16 -0.03 17.00
CA GLU A 231 3.25 -1.15 16.83
C GLU A 231 3.40 -1.78 15.43
N ILE A 232 3.38 -3.11 15.38
CA ILE A 232 3.46 -3.91 14.13
C ILE A 232 2.28 -4.88 14.01
N ALA A 233 1.18 -4.60 14.71
CA ALA A 233 -0.05 -5.40 14.63
C ALA A 233 -0.66 -5.41 13.21
N ASN A 234 -0.33 -4.40 12.40
CA ASN A 234 -0.72 -4.19 11.00
C ASN A 234 0.08 -5.04 9.98
N PHE A 235 0.66 -6.16 10.41
CA PHE A 235 1.12 -7.22 9.51
C PHE A 235 0.08 -8.35 9.41
N ALA A 236 0.11 -9.07 8.31
CA ALA A 236 -0.57 -10.35 8.20
C ALA A 236 0.19 -11.40 9.01
N LYS A 237 -0.52 -12.29 9.71
CA LYS A 237 0.10 -13.37 10.51
C LYS A 237 -0.60 -14.69 10.28
N TYR A 238 0.17 -15.73 10.01
CA TYR A 238 -0.32 -17.10 9.84
C TYR A 238 0.57 -18.09 10.58
N GLU A 239 -0.03 -19.20 10.99
CA GLU A 239 0.67 -20.42 11.36
C GLU A 239 0.37 -21.49 10.31
N VAL A 240 1.40 -22.21 9.87
CA VAL A 240 1.26 -23.42 9.08
C VAL A 240 1.89 -24.57 9.86
N SER A 241 1.10 -25.61 10.13
CA SER A 241 1.50 -26.71 11.00
C SER A 241 1.08 -28.09 10.49
N GLY A 242 1.76 -29.12 10.98
CA GLY A 242 1.51 -30.53 10.63
C GLY A 242 2.65 -31.14 9.80
N PRO A 243 2.69 -32.48 9.70
CA PRO A 243 3.82 -33.20 9.10
C PRO A 243 4.08 -32.87 7.62
N GLY A 244 3.08 -32.33 6.91
CA GLY A 244 3.23 -31.87 5.51
C GLY A 244 3.61 -30.40 5.36
N ALA A 245 3.76 -29.64 6.47
CA ALA A 245 3.86 -28.19 6.44
C ALA A 245 5.11 -27.69 5.69
N GLU A 246 6.27 -28.34 5.93
CA GLU A 246 7.51 -27.93 5.28
C GLU A 246 7.47 -28.16 3.77
N ASP A 247 6.98 -29.31 3.32
CA ASP A 247 6.86 -29.63 1.89
C ASP A 247 5.86 -28.69 1.19
N PHE A 248 4.72 -28.43 1.83
CA PHE A 248 3.74 -27.45 1.36
C PHE A 248 4.37 -26.07 1.18
N LEU A 249 5.05 -25.53 2.19
CA LEU A 249 5.72 -24.23 2.09
C LEU A 249 6.86 -24.24 1.07
N ASN A 250 7.62 -25.33 0.99
CA ASN A 250 8.67 -25.49 0.00
C ASN A 250 8.15 -25.47 -1.45
N ARG A 251 6.90 -25.91 -1.67
CA ARG A 251 6.21 -25.87 -2.97
C ARG A 251 5.63 -24.49 -3.30
N LEU A 252 5.16 -23.74 -2.30
CA LEU A 252 4.56 -22.42 -2.50
C LEU A 252 5.60 -21.29 -2.61
N MET A 253 6.66 -21.36 -1.82
CA MET A 253 7.60 -20.27 -1.63
C MET A 253 8.82 -20.41 -2.55
N THR A 254 9.44 -19.29 -2.93
CA THR A 254 10.59 -19.29 -3.86
C THR A 254 11.94 -19.55 -3.17
N ASN A 255 12.01 -19.47 -1.83
CA ASN A 255 13.23 -19.71 -1.04
C ASN A 255 13.15 -21.02 -0.23
N ARG A 256 14.30 -21.52 0.25
CA ARG A 256 14.37 -22.74 1.07
C ARG A 256 13.84 -22.46 2.48
N MET A 257 13.05 -23.38 3.03
CA MET A 257 12.57 -23.24 4.41
C MET A 257 13.74 -23.24 5.41
N PRO A 258 13.64 -22.45 6.50
CA PRO A 258 14.73 -22.29 7.43
C PRO A 258 14.82 -23.48 8.39
N LYS A 259 15.97 -23.65 9.04
CA LYS A 259 16.11 -24.58 10.17
C LYS A 259 15.27 -24.10 11.36
N THR A 260 14.92 -25.00 12.29
CA THR A 260 14.22 -24.63 13.53
C THR A 260 14.98 -23.53 14.28
N GLY A 261 14.23 -22.52 14.75
CA GLY A 261 14.78 -21.32 15.38
C GLY A 261 15.38 -20.30 14.41
N ARG A 262 15.20 -20.47 13.09
CA ARG A 262 15.68 -19.54 12.07
C ARG A 262 14.55 -18.95 11.25
N ILE A 263 14.84 -17.80 10.66
CA ILE A 263 13.96 -17.03 9.80
C ILE A 263 14.51 -17.03 8.37
N VAL A 264 13.61 -17.03 7.39
CA VAL A 264 13.90 -16.78 5.99
C VAL A 264 12.98 -15.70 5.43
N LEU A 265 13.50 -14.90 4.50
CA LEU A 265 12.69 -14.03 3.65
C LEU A 265 12.43 -14.74 2.32
N THR A 266 11.18 -14.78 1.89
CA THR A 266 10.78 -15.46 0.66
C THR A 266 9.62 -14.76 -0.02
N PRO A 267 9.76 -14.46 -1.32
CA PRO A 267 8.62 -14.26 -2.19
C PRO A 267 7.76 -15.51 -2.35
N MET A 268 6.55 -15.29 -2.82
CA MET A 268 5.64 -16.26 -3.40
C MET A 268 5.26 -15.77 -4.80
N VAL A 269 5.20 -16.68 -5.78
CA VAL A 269 4.82 -16.36 -7.16
C VAL A 269 3.65 -17.23 -7.62
N ASN A 270 2.84 -16.73 -8.55
CA ASN A 270 1.78 -17.51 -9.19
C ASN A 270 2.33 -18.46 -10.27
N GLU A 271 1.45 -19.22 -10.93
CA GLU A 271 1.83 -20.17 -11.97
C GLU A 271 2.54 -19.50 -13.16
N PHE A 272 2.31 -18.19 -13.36
CA PHE A 272 2.92 -17.35 -14.40
C PHE A 272 4.24 -16.70 -13.96
N GLY A 273 4.72 -17.00 -12.75
CA GLY A 273 5.94 -16.41 -12.20
C GLY A 273 5.78 -14.97 -11.75
N ARG A 274 4.55 -14.46 -11.56
CA ARG A 274 4.31 -13.10 -11.04
C ARG A 274 4.28 -13.10 -9.53
N LEU A 275 4.85 -12.06 -8.92
CA LEU A 275 4.90 -11.88 -7.47
C LEU A 275 3.50 -11.81 -6.89
N ILE A 276 3.16 -12.69 -5.94
CA ILE A 276 1.86 -12.72 -5.23
C ILE A 276 2.01 -12.66 -3.70
N GLY A 277 3.22 -12.36 -3.21
CA GLY A 277 3.46 -11.97 -1.83
C GLY A 277 4.94 -11.97 -1.50
N ASP A 278 5.31 -11.25 -0.45
CA ASP A 278 6.61 -11.31 0.20
C ASP A 278 6.44 -11.62 1.69
N PHE A 279 7.23 -12.56 2.19
CA PHE A 279 7.01 -13.16 3.50
C PHE A 279 8.29 -13.27 4.32
N THR A 280 8.12 -13.07 5.62
CA THR A 280 9.07 -13.51 6.65
C THR A 280 8.53 -14.81 7.25
N ILE A 281 9.32 -15.88 7.22
CA ILE A 281 8.91 -17.19 7.74
C ILE A 281 9.91 -17.67 8.79
N ALA A 282 9.42 -17.99 9.98
CA ALA A 282 10.18 -18.64 11.03
C ALA A 282 9.77 -20.11 11.14
N LYS A 283 10.75 -21.03 11.24
CA LYS A 283 10.48 -22.42 11.65
C LYS A 283 10.52 -22.47 13.18
N THR A 284 9.36 -22.54 13.82
CA THR A 284 9.22 -22.39 15.28
C THR A 284 9.22 -23.75 16.00
N GLY A 285 9.01 -24.85 15.27
CA GLY A 285 9.10 -26.22 15.75
C GLY A 285 9.40 -27.18 14.59
N GLU A 286 9.41 -28.50 14.84
CA GLU A 286 9.69 -29.51 13.80
C GLU A 286 8.71 -29.40 12.61
N ASP A 287 7.42 -29.25 12.91
CA ASP A 287 6.32 -29.18 11.96
C ASP A 287 5.47 -27.90 12.14
N ARG A 288 6.11 -26.80 12.55
CA ARG A 288 5.41 -25.55 12.87
C ARG A 288 6.16 -24.34 12.31
N PHE A 289 5.45 -23.53 11.54
CA PHE A 289 5.98 -22.33 10.90
C PHE A 289 5.09 -21.13 11.19
N MET A 290 5.72 -20.02 11.58
CA MET A 290 5.06 -18.73 11.67
C MET A 290 5.42 -17.89 10.45
N ILE A 291 4.41 -17.24 9.88
CA ILE A 291 4.50 -16.50 8.63
C ILE A 291 3.97 -15.09 8.85
N TRP A 292 4.77 -14.09 8.48
CA TRP A 292 4.40 -12.69 8.46
C TRP A 292 4.45 -12.13 7.05
N GLY A 293 3.50 -11.27 6.71
CA GLY A 293 3.42 -10.60 5.41
C GLY A 293 2.55 -9.35 5.47
N SER A 294 2.05 -8.90 4.33
CA SER A 294 1.32 -7.63 4.22
C SER A 294 -0.14 -7.74 4.68
N SER A 295 -0.55 -6.93 5.67
CA SER A 295 -1.89 -7.03 6.31
C SER A 295 -3.05 -6.95 5.34
N ALA A 296 -3.03 -6.00 4.39
CA ALA A 296 -4.15 -5.85 3.46
C ALA A 296 -4.28 -7.03 2.47
N ALA A 297 -3.28 -7.91 2.34
CA ALA A 297 -3.35 -9.13 1.53
C ALA A 297 -3.77 -10.39 2.31
N GLN A 298 -4.28 -10.26 3.54
CA GLN A 298 -4.61 -11.43 4.37
C GLN A 298 -5.55 -12.44 3.71
N LYS A 299 -6.69 -11.96 3.19
CA LYS A 299 -7.63 -12.82 2.45
C LYS A 299 -7.07 -13.24 1.10
N TYR A 300 -6.31 -12.37 0.46
CA TYR A 300 -5.66 -12.64 -0.83
C TYR A 300 -4.72 -13.84 -0.74
N HIS A 301 -3.84 -13.88 0.27
CA HIS A 301 -2.94 -14.99 0.52
C HIS A 301 -3.69 -16.25 0.97
N MET A 302 -4.72 -16.13 1.81
CA MET A 302 -5.51 -17.29 2.23
C MET A 302 -6.19 -18.00 1.07
N ARG A 303 -6.73 -17.28 0.07
CA ARG A 303 -7.25 -17.92 -1.16
C ARG A 303 -6.20 -18.80 -1.83
N TRP A 304 -4.95 -18.35 -1.88
CA TRP A 304 -3.85 -19.10 -2.47
C TRP A 304 -3.44 -20.31 -1.63
N PHE A 305 -3.36 -20.13 -0.31
CA PHE A 305 -3.04 -21.19 0.63
C PHE A 305 -4.11 -22.30 0.62
N GLU A 306 -5.39 -21.93 0.67
CA GLU A 306 -6.54 -22.84 0.63
C GLU A 306 -6.62 -23.59 -0.70
N LYS A 307 -6.36 -22.91 -1.83
CA LYS A 307 -6.33 -23.53 -3.17
C LYS A 307 -5.34 -24.69 -3.26
N HIS A 308 -4.19 -24.57 -2.60
CA HIS A 308 -3.10 -25.54 -2.67
C HIS A 308 -3.04 -26.47 -1.46
N LEU A 309 -3.94 -26.32 -0.49
CA LEU A 309 -3.92 -27.10 0.74
C LEU A 309 -4.10 -28.61 0.43
N PRO A 310 -3.21 -29.49 0.92
CA PRO A 310 -3.39 -30.93 0.77
C PRO A 310 -4.69 -31.42 1.41
N LYS A 311 -5.36 -32.37 0.73
CA LYS A 311 -6.65 -32.93 1.18
C LYS A 311 -6.51 -34.05 2.22
N ASP A 312 -5.30 -34.52 2.48
CA ASP A 312 -5.01 -35.62 3.41
C ASP A 312 -4.96 -35.18 4.88
N GLY A 313 -5.11 -33.88 5.16
CA GLY A 313 -5.07 -33.33 6.52
C GLY A 313 -3.65 -33.22 7.11
N SER A 314 -2.61 -33.42 6.30
CA SER A 314 -1.20 -33.29 6.71
C SER A 314 -0.78 -31.85 7.04
N VAL A 315 -1.56 -30.86 6.60
CA VAL A 315 -1.29 -29.43 6.78
C VAL A 315 -2.51 -28.74 7.36
N ARG A 316 -2.28 -27.87 8.35
CA ARG A 316 -3.26 -26.96 8.92
C ARG A 316 -2.74 -25.54 8.80
N ILE A 317 -3.66 -24.60 8.57
CA ILE A 317 -3.34 -23.18 8.44
C ILE A 317 -4.25 -22.40 9.36
N HIS A 318 -3.66 -21.53 10.17
CA HIS A 318 -4.37 -20.61 11.04
C HIS A 318 -3.97 -19.17 10.71
N ARG A 319 -4.94 -18.31 10.39
CA ARG A 319 -4.74 -16.86 10.25
C ARG A 319 -5.08 -16.20 11.59
N PHE A 320 -4.16 -15.42 12.14
CA PHE A 320 -4.34 -14.85 13.48
C PHE A 320 -5.17 -13.57 13.53
N ASP A 321 -5.25 -12.78 12.46
CA ASP A 321 -5.87 -11.45 12.48
C ASP A 321 -5.37 -10.61 13.68
N GLN A 322 -6.29 -10.10 14.51
CA GLN A 322 -5.98 -9.32 15.72
C GLN A 322 -5.79 -10.18 16.98
N THR A 323 -5.78 -11.51 16.89
CA THR A 323 -5.52 -12.41 18.04
C THR A 323 -4.03 -12.61 18.35
N LEU A 324 -3.17 -12.10 17.48
CA LEU A 324 -1.74 -11.92 17.71
C LEU A 324 -1.41 -10.45 17.40
N VAL A 325 -0.69 -9.76 18.27
CA VAL A 325 -0.25 -8.37 18.07
C VAL A 325 1.24 -8.27 18.31
N GLY A 326 1.86 -7.17 17.88
CA GLY A 326 3.30 -7.03 17.99
C GLY A 326 3.79 -5.62 18.23
N LEU A 327 4.98 -5.54 18.80
CA LEU A 327 5.79 -4.34 18.97
C LEU A 327 7.14 -4.56 18.30
N SER A 328 7.67 -3.54 17.62
CA SER A 328 9.06 -3.55 17.15
C SER A 328 9.87 -2.55 17.95
N ILE A 329 11.03 -2.98 18.43
CA ILE A 329 12.08 -2.09 18.94
C ILE A 329 13.24 -2.08 17.96
N ALA A 330 13.73 -0.89 17.60
CA ALA A 330 14.79 -0.73 16.61
C ALA A 330 15.73 0.40 16.99
N GLY A 331 17.01 0.27 16.64
CA GLY A 331 18.07 1.24 16.94
C GLY A 331 19.26 0.59 17.64
N PRO A 332 20.41 1.30 17.71
CA PRO A 332 21.65 0.78 18.29
C PRO A 332 21.49 0.29 19.75
N SER A 333 20.55 0.84 20.52
CA SER A 333 20.30 0.43 21.92
C SER A 333 19.25 -0.68 22.07
N ALA A 334 18.65 -1.16 20.98
CA ALA A 334 17.53 -2.13 21.04
C ALA A 334 17.89 -3.45 21.76
N ARG A 335 19.13 -3.93 21.61
CA ARG A 335 19.59 -5.14 22.32
C ARG A 335 19.76 -4.91 23.82
N ASN A 336 20.35 -3.79 24.21
CA ASN A 336 20.55 -3.45 25.63
C ASN A 336 19.20 -3.32 26.33
N LEU A 337 18.23 -2.69 25.64
CA LEU A 337 16.85 -2.63 26.08
C LEU A 337 16.23 -4.03 26.20
N LEU A 338 16.30 -4.86 25.16
CA LEU A 338 15.73 -6.21 25.21
C LEU A 338 16.33 -7.04 26.35
N GLN A 339 17.65 -6.95 26.57
CA GLN A 339 18.34 -7.71 27.62
C GLN A 339 17.83 -7.37 29.03
N LYS A 340 17.34 -6.14 29.27
CA LYS A 340 16.71 -5.75 30.53
C LYS A 340 15.31 -6.35 30.74
N LEU A 341 14.68 -6.81 29.66
CA LEU A 341 13.30 -7.30 29.66
C LEU A 341 13.21 -8.83 29.66
N VAL A 342 14.34 -9.54 29.55
CA VAL A 342 14.40 -10.99 29.39
C VAL A 342 15.48 -11.60 30.29
N ASP A 343 15.27 -12.85 30.71
CA ASP A 343 16.20 -13.58 31.59
C ASP A 343 17.27 -14.39 30.82
N VAL A 344 17.26 -14.32 29.49
CA VAL A 344 18.13 -15.11 28.60
C VAL A 344 19.16 -14.24 27.88
N ASP A 345 20.27 -14.83 27.48
CA ASP A 345 21.30 -14.13 26.70
C ASP A 345 20.80 -13.79 25.28
N VAL A 346 20.75 -12.50 24.97
CA VAL A 346 20.40 -11.94 23.66
C VAL A 346 21.58 -11.24 22.96
N SER A 347 22.81 -11.53 23.38
CA SER A 347 24.04 -11.13 22.69
C SER A 347 24.04 -11.58 21.22
N THR A 348 24.80 -10.91 20.36
CA THR A 348 24.88 -11.26 18.93
C THR A 348 25.27 -12.71 18.67
N LYS A 349 26.10 -13.29 19.55
CA LYS A 349 26.51 -14.69 19.46
C LYS A 349 25.36 -15.64 19.82
N ALA A 350 24.61 -15.33 20.88
CA ALA A 350 23.50 -16.15 21.31
C ALA A 350 22.30 -16.02 20.37
N PHE A 351 21.82 -14.80 20.14
CA PHE A 351 20.63 -14.53 19.35
C PHE A 351 21.02 -13.78 18.07
N ARG A 352 21.37 -14.51 17.02
CA ARG A 352 21.95 -14.03 15.75
C ARG A 352 20.89 -13.40 14.86
N PHE A 353 21.30 -12.55 13.92
CA PHE A 353 20.39 -12.00 12.91
C PHE A 353 19.60 -13.11 12.19
N MET A 354 18.28 -12.92 12.02
CA MET A 354 17.33 -13.92 11.52
C MET A 354 17.23 -15.20 12.37
N ASP A 355 17.54 -15.15 13.66
CA ASP A 355 17.06 -16.15 14.62
C ASP A 355 15.62 -15.79 15.05
N PHE A 356 14.88 -16.84 15.42
CA PHE A 356 13.57 -16.81 16.07
C PHE A 356 13.69 -17.48 17.44
N ARG A 357 13.02 -16.94 18.46
CA ARG A 357 12.92 -17.57 19.78
C ARG A 357 11.58 -17.27 20.45
N GLU A 358 11.06 -18.24 21.20
CA GLU A 358 10.00 -17.99 22.18
C GLU A 358 10.67 -17.70 23.54
N MET A 359 10.29 -16.61 24.19
CA MET A 359 10.82 -16.21 25.50
C MET A 359 9.85 -15.28 26.24
N ALA A 360 10.03 -15.16 27.56
CA ALA A 360 9.32 -14.15 28.33
C ALA A 360 9.95 -12.77 28.09
N VAL A 361 9.14 -11.77 27.77
CA VAL A 361 9.56 -10.36 27.65
C VAL A 361 8.70 -9.52 28.58
N GLY A 362 9.31 -8.83 29.55
CA GLY A 362 8.57 -8.08 30.56
C GLY A 362 7.58 -8.94 31.35
N GLY A 363 7.90 -10.23 31.54
CA GLY A 363 7.05 -11.22 32.21
C GLY A 363 5.95 -11.85 31.35
N ALA A 364 5.79 -11.47 30.08
CA ALA A 364 4.77 -12.01 29.18
C ALA A 364 5.35 -13.01 28.16
N PRO A 365 4.63 -14.09 27.81
CA PRO A 365 5.07 -15.06 26.81
C PRO A 365 5.02 -14.44 25.40
N CYS A 366 6.18 -14.36 24.75
CA CYS A 366 6.33 -13.71 23.44
C CYS A 366 7.09 -14.61 22.45
N MET A 367 6.77 -14.43 21.17
CA MET A 367 7.62 -14.85 20.05
C MET A 367 8.48 -13.66 19.63
N VAL A 368 9.79 -13.85 19.50
CA VAL A 368 10.74 -12.77 19.20
C VAL A 368 11.52 -13.11 17.93
N ASN A 369 11.45 -12.21 16.95
CA ASN A 369 12.23 -12.26 15.72
C ASN A 369 13.38 -11.25 15.82
N ARG A 370 14.63 -11.66 15.54
CA ARG A 370 15.74 -10.70 15.38
C ARG A 370 15.81 -10.21 13.93
N ILE A 371 14.92 -9.29 13.59
CA ILE A 371 14.81 -8.61 12.29
C ILE A 371 14.08 -7.27 12.46
N THR A 372 14.28 -6.34 11.53
CA THR A 372 13.54 -5.06 11.49
C THR A 372 13.31 -4.64 10.03
N TYR A 373 12.26 -3.84 9.82
CA TYR A 373 12.04 -3.16 8.54
C TYR A 373 12.66 -1.74 8.50
N THR A 374 13.16 -1.23 9.64
CA THR A 374 13.92 0.03 9.67
C THR A 374 15.32 -0.14 9.07
N GLY A 375 15.89 -1.34 9.15
CA GLY A 375 17.28 -1.60 8.77
C GLY A 375 18.31 -1.35 9.87
N ASP A 376 17.87 -1.11 11.11
CA ASP A 376 18.73 -1.10 12.30
C ASP A 376 18.76 -2.46 12.99
N LEU A 377 19.68 -2.60 13.94
CA LEU A 377 19.54 -3.62 14.99
C LEU A 377 18.15 -3.49 15.64
N GLY A 378 17.46 -4.61 15.79
CA GLY A 378 16.19 -4.62 16.51
C GLY A 378 15.48 -5.95 16.45
N TYR A 379 14.27 -5.93 17.00
CA TYR A 379 13.47 -7.11 17.28
C TYR A 379 12.00 -6.84 17.04
N GLU A 380 11.31 -7.82 16.49
CA GLU A 380 9.84 -7.88 16.50
C GLU A 380 9.43 -8.80 17.65
N ILE A 381 8.52 -8.32 18.50
CA ILE A 381 8.05 -8.99 19.69
C ILE A 381 6.56 -9.20 19.51
N TRP A 382 6.13 -10.46 19.42
CA TRP A 382 4.75 -10.86 19.12
C TRP A 382 4.11 -11.54 20.33
N MET A 383 2.88 -11.17 20.66
CA MET A 383 2.17 -11.62 21.86
C MET A 383 0.66 -11.67 21.65
N ALA A 384 -0.04 -12.37 22.54
CA ALA A 384 -1.49 -12.25 22.63
C ALA A 384 -1.89 -10.82 23.07
N PRO A 385 -3.02 -10.26 22.59
CA PRO A 385 -3.46 -8.90 22.92
C PRO A 385 -3.52 -8.59 24.42
N ALA A 386 -3.89 -9.58 25.24
CA ALA A 386 -3.97 -9.43 26.70
C ALA A 386 -2.63 -8.99 27.35
N TYR A 387 -1.49 -9.27 26.71
CA TYR A 387 -0.17 -8.93 27.21
C TYR A 387 0.41 -7.63 26.64
N GLN A 388 -0.19 -7.06 25.59
CA GLN A 388 0.44 -5.96 24.84
C GLN A 388 0.70 -4.72 25.71
N ARG A 389 -0.24 -4.35 26.58
CA ARG A 389 -0.08 -3.24 27.54
C ARG A 389 1.06 -3.48 28.53
N LEU A 390 1.20 -4.71 29.03
CA LEU A 390 2.25 -5.10 29.95
C LEU A 390 3.63 -4.95 29.28
N VAL A 391 3.80 -5.55 28.10
CA VAL A 391 5.07 -5.53 27.36
C VAL A 391 5.44 -4.11 26.94
N TYR A 392 4.48 -3.33 26.41
CA TYR A 392 4.73 -1.94 26.03
C TYR A 392 5.16 -1.09 27.22
N LYS A 393 4.46 -1.20 28.36
CA LYS A 393 4.84 -0.48 29.59
C LYS A 393 6.26 -0.85 30.03
N ALA A 394 6.61 -2.13 30.06
CA ALA A 394 7.94 -2.58 30.43
C ALA A 394 9.02 -2.03 29.47
N ILE A 395 8.74 -2.00 28.16
CA ILE A 395 9.61 -1.39 27.14
C ILE A 395 9.80 0.11 27.41
N LYS A 396 8.73 0.86 27.73
CA LYS A 396 8.81 2.29 28.02
C LYS A 396 9.63 2.56 29.28
N GLU A 397 9.39 1.82 30.35
CA GLU A 397 10.09 1.97 31.64
C GLU A 397 11.59 1.65 31.52
N ALA A 398 11.95 0.50 30.95
CA ALA A 398 13.36 0.14 30.75
C ALA A 398 14.04 1.01 29.67
N GLY A 399 13.27 1.53 28.72
CA GLY A 399 13.71 2.36 27.60
C GLY A 399 14.08 3.79 27.97
N GLU A 400 13.62 4.29 29.11
CA GLU A 400 13.88 5.67 29.56
C GLU A 400 15.40 5.96 29.65
N GLU A 401 16.17 5.01 30.19
CA GLU A 401 17.64 5.09 30.28
C GLU A 401 18.32 5.26 28.91
N PHE A 402 17.71 4.73 27.85
CA PHE A 402 18.24 4.78 26.48
C PHE A 402 17.66 5.93 25.66
N GLY A 403 16.84 6.80 26.26
CA GLY A 403 16.16 7.88 25.55
C GLY A 403 15.21 7.36 24.47
N LEU A 404 14.46 6.29 24.79
CA LEU A 404 13.49 5.65 23.90
C LEU A 404 12.40 6.62 23.45
N VAL A 405 12.06 6.57 22.16
CA VAL A 405 10.91 7.28 21.58
C VAL A 405 9.89 6.31 21.01
N ASP A 406 8.63 6.72 20.95
CA ASP A 406 7.68 6.09 20.04
C ASP A 406 7.93 6.65 18.63
N PHE A 407 7.75 5.81 17.60
CA PHE A 407 7.75 6.27 16.21
C PHE A 407 6.56 5.68 15.45
N GLY A 408 6.01 6.46 14.53
CA GLY A 408 4.85 6.09 13.75
C GLY A 408 5.20 5.42 12.42
N MET A 409 4.18 5.00 11.67
CA MET A 409 4.35 4.37 10.37
C MET A 409 5.04 5.26 9.33
N ARG A 410 4.90 6.60 9.41
CA ARG A 410 5.59 7.50 8.47
C ARG A 410 7.09 7.55 8.70
N ALA A 411 7.54 7.50 9.96
CA ALA A 411 8.96 7.32 10.27
C ALA A 411 9.50 5.98 9.76
N LEU A 412 8.71 4.89 9.89
CA LEU A 412 9.06 3.59 9.32
C LEU A 412 9.20 3.65 7.78
N LEU A 413 8.26 4.31 7.10
CA LEU A 413 8.29 4.49 5.64
C LEU A 413 9.46 5.37 5.17
N SER A 414 9.91 6.34 5.97
CA SER A 414 11.17 7.06 5.73
C SER A 414 12.37 6.12 5.85
N MET A 415 12.48 5.39 6.97
CA MET A 415 13.63 4.52 7.24
C MET A 415 13.78 3.37 6.25
N ARG A 416 12.68 2.80 5.73
CA ARG A 416 12.75 1.73 4.72
C ARG A 416 13.28 2.23 3.37
N LEU A 417 12.99 3.49 3.01
CA LEU A 417 13.53 4.11 1.78
C LEU A 417 15.05 4.25 1.86
N GLU A 418 15.58 4.57 3.05
CA GLU A 418 17.03 4.62 3.30
C GLU A 418 17.74 3.27 3.11
N LYS A 419 16.98 2.17 3.13
CA LYS A 419 17.45 0.80 2.90
C LYS A 419 17.14 0.27 1.49
N ASN A 420 16.51 1.07 0.63
CA ASN A 420 15.95 0.65 -0.65
C ASN A 420 14.95 -0.53 -0.53
N PHE A 421 14.33 -0.72 0.65
CA PHE A 421 13.40 -1.83 0.87
C PHE A 421 12.07 -1.61 0.12
N PRO A 422 11.62 -2.58 -0.70
CA PRO A 422 10.34 -2.50 -1.39
C PRO A 422 9.20 -2.77 -0.43
N THR A 423 7.99 -2.34 -0.79
CA THR A 423 6.77 -2.74 -0.11
C THR A 423 5.73 -3.35 -1.06
N TRP A 424 4.94 -4.27 -0.52
CA TRP A 424 3.81 -4.88 -1.20
C TRP A 424 2.75 -3.84 -1.59
N PHE A 425 2.04 -4.08 -2.70
CA PHE A 425 1.09 -3.15 -3.33
C PHE A 425 1.68 -1.88 -3.95
N ARG A 426 2.99 -1.65 -3.82
CA ARG A 426 3.70 -0.56 -4.50
C ARG A 426 4.73 -1.13 -5.45
N GLU A 427 5.88 -1.49 -4.90
CA GLU A 427 6.98 -2.09 -5.64
C GLU A 427 6.68 -3.53 -6.02
N LEU A 428 6.00 -4.29 -5.16
CA LEU A 428 5.72 -5.70 -5.40
C LEU A 428 4.23 -5.90 -5.66
N ARG A 429 3.89 -6.43 -6.83
CA ARG A 429 2.51 -6.58 -7.34
C ARG A 429 2.40 -7.80 -8.28
N PRO A 430 1.19 -8.37 -8.46
CA PRO A 430 0.92 -9.55 -9.31
C PRO A 430 1.05 -9.30 -10.81
N ILE A 431 1.71 -8.23 -11.21
CA ILE A 431 2.06 -7.90 -12.60
C ILE A 431 3.57 -7.97 -12.86
N TYR A 432 4.39 -8.03 -11.80
CA TYR A 432 5.85 -8.05 -11.92
C TYR A 432 6.39 -9.46 -11.71
N GLY A 433 7.39 -9.84 -12.51
CA GLY A 433 8.22 -11.00 -12.21
C GLY A 433 9.17 -10.75 -11.03
N PRO A 434 9.71 -11.80 -10.38
CA PRO A 434 10.65 -11.65 -9.29
C PRO A 434 11.96 -10.95 -9.68
N PHE A 435 12.42 -11.09 -10.92
CA PHE A 435 13.64 -10.41 -11.38
C PHE A 435 13.34 -8.97 -11.80
N GLU A 436 12.17 -8.69 -12.38
CA GLU A 436 11.67 -7.32 -12.53
C GLU A 436 11.61 -6.61 -11.17
N GLY A 437 11.11 -7.28 -10.13
CA GLY A 437 11.05 -6.75 -8.75
C GLY A 437 12.37 -6.63 -8.01
N SER A 438 13.50 -7.02 -8.62
CA SER A 438 14.82 -7.05 -7.99
C SER A 438 14.85 -7.93 -6.72
N MET A 439 14.19 -9.10 -6.77
CA MET A 439 14.08 -10.07 -5.68
C MET A 439 15.01 -11.29 -5.85
N ASP A 440 16.00 -11.19 -6.74
CA ASP A 440 16.88 -12.26 -7.23
C ASP A 440 17.45 -13.11 -6.08
N ARG A 441 17.93 -12.45 -5.03
CA ARG A 441 18.55 -13.07 -3.85
C ARG A 441 17.65 -14.09 -3.15
N PHE A 442 16.34 -13.93 -3.25
CA PHE A 442 15.33 -14.73 -2.58
C PHE A 442 14.69 -15.81 -3.48
N ILE A 443 15.15 -15.93 -4.72
CA ILE A 443 14.69 -16.96 -5.66
C ILE A 443 15.73 -18.07 -5.74
N LYS A 444 15.35 -19.28 -5.36
CA LYS A 444 16.23 -20.47 -5.39
C LYS A 444 15.78 -21.41 -6.49
N LEU A 445 16.12 -21.10 -7.73
CA LEU A 445 15.73 -21.92 -8.90
C LEU A 445 16.34 -23.32 -8.85
N GLU A 446 17.43 -23.50 -8.12
CA GLU A 446 18.07 -24.77 -7.88
C GLU A 446 17.38 -25.61 -6.79
N LYS A 447 16.35 -25.07 -6.13
CA LYS A 447 15.48 -25.82 -5.22
C LYS A 447 14.19 -26.23 -5.95
N ASN A 448 13.79 -27.49 -5.73
CA ASN A 448 12.43 -28.02 -5.89
C ASN A 448 11.70 -27.67 -7.21
N ASP A 449 10.41 -27.97 -7.25
CA ASP A 449 9.46 -27.68 -8.33
C ASP A 449 8.45 -26.59 -7.88
N PHE A 450 8.88 -25.54 -7.16
CA PHE A 450 7.96 -24.54 -6.60
C PHE A 450 7.06 -23.88 -7.67
N ILE A 451 5.88 -23.39 -7.26
CA ILE A 451 4.88 -22.83 -8.22
C ILE A 451 5.50 -21.66 -8.97
N GLY A 452 5.39 -21.64 -10.30
CA GLY A 452 5.94 -20.58 -11.14
C GLY A 452 7.46 -20.66 -11.39
N ARG A 453 8.16 -21.70 -10.91
CA ARG A 453 9.61 -21.88 -11.11
C ARG A 453 10.05 -21.73 -12.56
N GLU A 454 9.40 -22.43 -13.49
CA GLU A 454 9.78 -22.41 -14.90
C GLU A 454 9.60 -21.02 -15.53
N ALA A 455 8.58 -20.26 -15.10
CA ALA A 455 8.39 -18.89 -15.56
C ALA A 455 9.48 -17.95 -15.02
N ALA A 456 9.81 -18.07 -13.73
CA ALA A 456 10.92 -17.33 -13.12
C ALA A 456 12.27 -17.68 -13.76
N ALA A 457 12.54 -18.97 -14.04
CA ALA A 457 13.76 -19.40 -14.73
C ALA A 457 13.87 -18.81 -16.14
N ARG A 458 12.77 -18.75 -16.88
CA ARG A 458 12.73 -18.09 -18.21
C ARG A 458 13.01 -16.59 -18.10
N GLU A 459 12.41 -15.90 -17.14
CA GLU A 459 12.67 -14.47 -16.91
C GLU A 459 14.16 -14.23 -16.59
N GLN A 460 14.77 -15.05 -15.72
CA GLN A 460 16.19 -14.95 -15.43
C GLN A 460 17.06 -15.17 -16.67
N ALA A 461 16.76 -16.20 -17.46
CA ALA A 461 17.56 -16.56 -18.64
C ALA A 461 17.45 -15.53 -19.77
N GLN A 462 16.28 -14.90 -19.94
CA GLN A 462 16.04 -13.90 -20.98
C GLN A 462 16.42 -12.48 -20.54
N GLY A 463 16.56 -12.27 -19.23
CA GLY A 463 16.66 -10.94 -18.62
C GLY A 463 15.27 -10.30 -18.45
N PRO A 464 15.04 -9.59 -17.33
CA PRO A 464 13.76 -8.92 -17.12
C PRO A 464 13.62 -7.73 -18.08
N LYS A 465 12.39 -7.39 -18.48
CA LYS A 465 12.13 -6.24 -19.37
C LYS A 465 12.25 -4.92 -18.62
N LEU A 466 11.74 -4.92 -17.40
CA LEU A 466 11.81 -3.81 -16.46
C LEU A 466 12.69 -4.18 -15.28
N ARG A 467 13.12 -3.19 -14.51
CA ARG A 467 13.79 -3.44 -13.24
C ARG A 467 13.34 -2.38 -12.25
N ARG A 468 13.01 -2.83 -11.04
CA ARG A 468 12.76 -1.96 -9.90
C ARG A 468 14.08 -1.33 -9.48
N VAL A 469 14.10 0.00 -9.42
CA VAL A 469 15.25 0.81 -9.00
C VAL A 469 14.84 1.79 -7.90
N SER A 470 15.83 2.36 -7.22
CA SER A 470 15.64 3.48 -6.30
C SER A 470 16.34 4.72 -6.87
N PHE A 471 15.77 5.90 -6.65
CA PHE A 471 16.30 7.18 -7.08
C PHE A 471 16.53 8.10 -5.90
N ILE A 472 17.55 8.95 -6.03
CA ILE A 472 17.64 10.20 -5.29
C ILE A 472 17.12 11.31 -6.21
N VAL A 473 16.21 12.12 -5.71
CA VAL A 473 15.56 13.21 -6.46
C VAL A 473 15.96 14.55 -5.84
N ASP A 474 16.33 15.52 -6.69
CA ASP A 474 16.58 16.90 -6.27
C ASP A 474 15.24 17.66 -6.14
N ALA A 475 14.47 17.22 -5.15
CA ALA A 475 13.16 17.76 -4.83
C ALA A 475 13.26 19.05 -4.01
N ALA A 476 12.32 19.98 -4.24
CA ALA A 476 12.27 21.24 -3.50
C ALA A 476 11.54 21.07 -2.16
N ASP A 477 10.24 21.33 -2.12
CA ASP A 477 9.38 21.31 -0.93
C ASP A 477 8.24 20.28 -1.01
N ALA A 478 8.17 19.50 -2.09
CA ALA A 478 7.28 18.37 -2.28
C ALA A 478 8.10 17.17 -2.73
N ASP A 479 7.81 16.00 -2.15
CA ASP A 479 8.48 14.74 -2.45
C ASP A 479 7.56 13.85 -3.30
N VAL A 480 8.16 12.92 -4.05
CA VAL A 480 7.39 11.91 -4.80
C VAL A 480 6.58 11.00 -3.88
N MET A 481 5.48 10.46 -4.38
CA MET A 481 4.59 9.58 -3.62
C MET A 481 4.25 8.28 -4.33
N GLY A 482 4.14 8.31 -5.66
CA GLY A 482 3.63 7.23 -6.49
C GLY A 482 2.95 7.75 -7.76
N ASP A 483 3.12 6.99 -8.85
CA ASP A 483 2.60 7.22 -10.19
C ASP A 483 3.19 8.45 -10.92
N GLU A 484 4.15 9.17 -10.34
CA GLU A 484 4.89 10.20 -11.06
C GLU A 484 5.66 9.60 -12.25
N PRO A 485 5.67 10.27 -13.42
CA PRO A 485 6.40 9.80 -14.59
C PRO A 485 7.91 9.96 -14.42
N ILE A 486 8.65 8.92 -14.81
CA ILE A 486 10.12 8.93 -14.86
C ILE A 486 10.56 9.24 -16.28
N TRP A 487 11.23 10.37 -16.46
CA TRP A 487 11.80 10.82 -17.71
C TRP A 487 13.27 10.42 -17.83
N ALA A 488 13.72 10.06 -19.03
CA ALA A 488 15.13 9.84 -19.34
C ALA A 488 15.54 10.44 -20.69
N LYS A 489 16.79 10.89 -20.81
CA LYS A 489 17.40 11.27 -22.09
C LYS A 489 17.77 10.03 -22.91
N VAL A 490 16.92 9.66 -23.85
CA VAL A 490 17.12 8.46 -24.66
C VAL A 490 16.66 8.65 -26.11
N SER A 491 17.44 8.13 -27.04
CA SER A 491 17.15 8.24 -28.48
C SER A 491 16.04 7.30 -28.97
N LYS A 492 15.72 6.25 -28.19
CA LYS A 492 14.73 5.23 -28.55
C LYS A 492 13.59 5.14 -27.52
N ASP A 493 12.45 4.66 -27.99
CA ASP A 493 11.34 4.22 -27.15
C ASP A 493 11.58 2.76 -26.70
N TYR A 494 11.43 2.49 -25.42
CA TYR A 494 11.56 1.16 -24.84
C TYR A 494 10.22 0.40 -24.80
N GLY A 495 9.12 1.04 -25.19
CA GLY A 495 7.78 0.45 -25.18
C GLY A 495 7.28 0.13 -23.76
N THR A 496 7.82 0.84 -22.77
CA THR A 496 7.52 0.61 -21.33
C THR A 496 6.24 1.31 -20.90
N VAL A 497 5.97 2.48 -21.47
CA VAL A 497 4.74 3.24 -21.23
C VAL A 497 3.89 3.19 -22.49
N GLU A 498 2.59 2.95 -22.33
CA GLU A 498 1.67 2.95 -23.46
C GLU A 498 1.63 4.33 -24.14
N LYS A 499 1.38 4.32 -25.46
CA LYS A 499 1.26 5.56 -26.20
C LYS A 499 0.07 6.36 -25.65
N PRO A 500 0.20 7.69 -25.49
CA PRO A 500 -0.93 8.53 -25.15
C PRO A 500 -2.08 8.28 -26.12
N HIS A 501 -3.30 8.15 -25.62
CA HIS A 501 -4.47 7.86 -26.47
C HIS A 501 -4.84 9.00 -27.44
N GLY A 502 -4.06 10.10 -27.50
CA GLY A 502 -4.23 11.18 -28.47
C GLY A 502 -5.45 12.06 -28.27
N TYR A 503 -6.27 11.79 -27.24
CA TYR A 503 -7.47 12.55 -26.91
C TYR A 503 -7.23 13.45 -25.70
N GLY A 504 -7.43 14.75 -25.89
CA GLY A 504 -7.52 15.74 -24.83
C GLY A 504 -8.37 16.89 -25.33
N ALA A 505 -9.34 17.35 -24.54
CA ALA A 505 -10.16 18.47 -24.96
C ALA A 505 -9.25 19.71 -25.13
N PRO A 506 -9.30 20.40 -26.28
CA PRO A 506 -8.67 21.71 -26.39
C PRO A 506 -9.24 22.61 -25.28
N ARG A 507 -8.36 23.34 -24.59
CA ARG A 507 -8.78 24.35 -23.62
C ARG A 507 -8.88 25.67 -24.35
N PHE A 508 -9.88 26.46 -24.03
CA PHE A 508 -10.08 27.76 -24.65
C PHE A 508 -10.09 28.85 -23.58
N ASP A 509 -9.56 30.03 -23.90
CA ASP A 509 -9.74 31.22 -23.06
C ASP A 509 -11.17 31.77 -23.18
N GLU A 510 -11.43 32.86 -22.45
CA GLU A 510 -12.72 33.57 -22.46
C GLU A 510 -13.13 34.11 -23.84
N THR A 511 -12.19 34.21 -24.78
CA THR A 511 -12.44 34.64 -26.16
C THR A 511 -12.74 33.47 -27.11
N GLY A 512 -12.66 32.23 -26.59
CA GLY A 512 -12.81 31.01 -27.39
C GLY A 512 -11.55 30.63 -28.18
N LYS A 513 -10.40 31.25 -27.90
CA LYS A 513 -9.12 30.90 -28.50
C LYS A 513 -8.48 29.75 -27.74
N GLU A 514 -7.95 28.76 -28.46
CA GLU A 514 -7.31 27.62 -27.82
C GLU A 514 -6.07 28.09 -27.02
N VAL A 515 -6.03 27.75 -25.73
CA VAL A 515 -4.92 27.99 -24.83
C VAL A 515 -4.25 26.68 -24.43
N ARG A 516 -2.92 26.70 -24.38
CA ARG A 516 -2.13 25.49 -24.07
C ARG A 516 -1.97 25.24 -22.57
N GLY A 517 -2.17 26.25 -21.72
CA GLY A 517 -2.07 26.18 -20.26
C GLY A 517 -2.70 27.41 -19.58
N SER A 518 -2.74 27.41 -18.25
CA SER A 518 -3.13 28.57 -17.40
C SER A 518 -1.91 29.27 -16.83
N GLU A 519 -2.02 30.51 -16.33
CA GLU A 519 -0.94 31.18 -15.57
C GLU A 519 -0.44 30.32 -14.39
N ALA A 520 -1.34 29.56 -13.74
CA ALA A 520 -0.97 28.59 -12.70
C ALA A 520 -0.06 27.44 -13.17
N ALA A 521 0.20 27.30 -14.47
CA ALA A 521 1.13 26.32 -15.04
C ALA A 521 2.50 26.94 -15.39
N GLU A 522 2.74 28.20 -15.03
CA GLU A 522 4.03 28.85 -15.25
C GLU A 522 5.15 28.10 -14.52
N GLY A 523 6.19 27.69 -15.26
CA GLY A 523 7.29 26.86 -14.75
C GLY A 523 6.99 25.36 -14.65
N ALA A 524 5.74 24.92 -14.86
CA ALA A 524 5.38 23.50 -14.96
C ALA A 524 5.62 22.95 -16.37
N SER A 525 5.82 21.64 -16.47
CA SER A 525 5.91 20.87 -17.71
C SER A 525 4.61 21.02 -18.50
N ALA A 526 4.64 21.86 -19.53
CA ALA A 526 3.52 22.02 -20.46
C ALA A 526 3.43 20.87 -21.48
N VAL A 527 4.28 19.84 -21.33
CA VAL A 527 4.40 18.72 -22.28
C VAL A 527 3.14 17.86 -22.20
N ARG A 528 2.35 17.90 -23.28
CA ARG A 528 1.24 16.98 -23.50
C ARG A 528 1.78 15.70 -24.14
N GLY A 529 2.13 14.71 -23.33
CA GLY A 529 2.55 13.39 -23.81
C GLY A 529 3.80 12.86 -23.13
N ILE A 530 4.45 11.90 -23.77
CA ILE A 530 5.58 11.12 -23.22
C ILE A 530 6.94 11.45 -23.87
N VAL A 531 7.03 12.54 -24.64
CA VAL A 531 8.25 12.96 -25.36
C VAL A 531 8.43 14.47 -25.27
N ASP A 532 9.64 14.91 -24.91
CA ASP A 532 10.05 16.32 -24.86
C ASP A 532 11.51 16.47 -25.36
N GLY A 533 11.69 16.78 -26.65
CA GLY A 533 13.02 16.80 -27.26
C GLY A 533 13.72 15.43 -27.17
N GLU A 534 14.87 15.39 -26.49
CA GLU A 534 15.63 14.15 -26.24
C GLU A 534 15.09 13.33 -25.06
N TRP A 535 14.12 13.86 -24.32
CA TRP A 535 13.53 13.22 -23.16
C TRP A 535 12.33 12.37 -23.53
N ARG A 536 12.22 11.21 -22.89
CA ARG A 536 11.05 10.33 -22.97
C ARG A 536 10.63 9.87 -21.59
N VAL A 537 9.33 9.68 -21.38
CA VAL A 537 8.87 8.92 -20.22
C VAL A 537 9.25 7.46 -20.45
N VAL A 538 10.07 6.91 -19.56
CA VAL A 538 10.57 5.54 -19.63
C VAL A 538 10.00 4.65 -18.54
N GLY A 539 9.36 5.22 -17.52
CA GLY A 539 8.89 4.48 -16.35
C GLY A 539 7.97 5.30 -15.46
N TRP A 540 7.70 4.76 -14.28
CA TRP A 540 6.84 5.37 -13.27
C TRP A 540 7.37 5.10 -11.86
N VAL A 541 7.12 6.04 -10.97
CA VAL A 541 7.34 5.90 -9.53
C VAL A 541 6.26 4.97 -8.96
N THR A 542 6.63 4.03 -8.11
CA THR A 542 5.69 3.17 -7.36
C THR A 542 5.46 3.68 -5.95
N SER A 543 6.50 4.21 -5.32
CA SER A 543 6.41 4.91 -4.04
C SER A 543 7.57 5.88 -3.84
N GLY A 544 7.45 6.79 -2.89
CA GLY A 544 8.50 7.74 -2.56
C GLY A 544 8.27 8.46 -1.25
N GLY A 545 9.17 9.40 -0.94
CA GLY A 545 9.06 10.28 0.21
C GLY A 545 10.43 10.82 0.63
N TYR A 546 10.46 11.54 1.74
CA TYR A 546 11.71 12.06 2.29
C TYR A 546 12.35 11.05 3.24
N ALA A 547 13.61 10.71 2.97
CA ALA A 547 14.45 9.88 3.81
C ALA A 547 15.17 10.77 4.83
N HIS A 548 14.55 10.95 5.99
CA HIS A 548 14.91 12.01 6.96
C HIS A 548 16.33 11.91 7.51
N TYR A 549 16.87 10.70 7.74
CA TYR A 549 18.20 10.58 8.34
C TYR A 549 19.31 10.95 7.35
N VAL A 550 19.16 10.53 6.09
CA VAL A 550 20.13 10.82 5.01
C VAL A 550 19.83 12.15 4.28
N GLN A 551 18.71 12.79 4.62
CA GLN A 551 18.26 14.09 4.10
C GLN A 551 18.13 14.13 2.57
N LYS A 552 17.46 13.12 2.00
CA LYS A 552 17.23 13.00 0.56
C LYS A 552 15.76 12.73 0.27
N SER A 553 15.23 13.33 -0.81
CA SER A 553 14.01 12.81 -1.43
C SER A 553 14.34 11.54 -2.18
N MET A 554 13.60 10.48 -1.88
CA MET A 554 13.81 9.14 -2.43
C MET A 554 12.58 8.72 -3.23
N ALA A 555 12.80 8.09 -4.38
CA ALA A 555 11.75 7.42 -5.15
C ALA A 555 12.12 5.96 -5.37
N GLN A 556 11.12 5.09 -5.47
CA GLN A 556 11.26 3.76 -6.04
C GLN A 556 10.32 3.65 -7.23
N GLY A 557 10.73 2.91 -8.25
CA GLY A 557 9.95 2.79 -9.47
C GLY A 557 10.54 1.76 -10.42
N TYR A 558 9.87 1.58 -11.56
CA TYR A 558 10.29 0.67 -12.60
C TYR A 558 10.79 1.45 -13.82
N VAL A 559 11.94 1.04 -14.34
CA VAL A 559 12.52 1.54 -15.60
C VAL A 559 12.87 0.35 -16.50
N PRO A 560 13.13 0.55 -17.80
CA PRO A 560 13.64 -0.50 -18.67
C PRO A 560 14.93 -1.08 -18.09
N ALA A 561 15.08 -2.40 -18.07
CA ALA A 561 16.22 -3.05 -17.41
C ALA A 561 17.58 -2.58 -17.95
N ALA A 562 17.64 -2.21 -19.23
CA ALA A 562 18.84 -1.66 -19.87
C ALA A 562 19.29 -0.29 -19.33
N LEU A 563 18.45 0.41 -18.55
CA LEU A 563 18.75 1.68 -17.91
C LEU A 563 18.96 1.53 -16.40
N ALA A 564 18.73 0.35 -15.83
CA ALA A 564 18.58 0.16 -14.39
C ALA A 564 19.89 0.27 -13.59
N GLU A 565 21.03 0.13 -14.27
CA GLU A 565 22.38 0.24 -13.70
C GLU A 565 23.08 1.55 -14.12
N ASP A 566 22.40 2.42 -14.89
CA ASP A 566 22.98 3.68 -15.35
C ASP A 566 22.81 4.78 -14.29
N GLU A 567 23.89 5.04 -13.55
CA GLU A 567 23.94 6.07 -12.51
C GLU A 567 24.37 7.45 -13.03
N SER A 568 24.41 7.64 -14.36
CA SER A 568 24.88 8.89 -14.97
C SER A 568 24.07 10.10 -14.53
N ALA A 569 24.77 11.14 -14.07
CA ALA A 569 24.14 12.40 -13.69
C ALA A 569 23.46 13.06 -14.91
N GLY A 570 22.24 13.56 -14.71
CA GLY A 570 21.48 14.27 -15.75
C GLY A 570 20.84 13.37 -16.81
N LEU A 571 20.83 12.05 -16.58
CA LEU A 571 20.10 11.08 -17.40
C LEU A 571 18.60 11.09 -17.09
N PHE A 572 18.22 11.20 -15.81
CA PHE A 572 16.83 11.08 -15.38
C PHE A 572 16.27 12.37 -14.78
N GLU A 573 14.96 12.54 -14.95
CA GLU A 573 14.14 13.52 -14.25
C GLU A 573 12.85 12.87 -13.79
N ILE A 574 12.30 13.29 -12.65
CA ILE A 574 10.99 12.85 -12.16
C ILE A 574 10.09 14.07 -11.98
N GLU A 575 8.86 13.97 -12.49
CA GLU A 575 7.91 15.08 -12.44
C GLU A 575 7.19 15.13 -11.09
N ILE A 576 7.31 16.24 -10.37
CA ILE A 576 6.62 16.48 -9.10
C ILE A 576 5.75 17.72 -9.26
N LEU A 577 4.43 17.55 -9.12
CA LEU A 577 3.43 18.62 -9.27
C LEU A 577 3.59 19.40 -10.59
N GLY A 578 3.87 18.70 -11.67
CA GLY A 578 4.11 19.29 -12.99
C GLY A 578 5.55 19.73 -13.22
N HIS A 579 6.45 19.77 -12.23
CA HIS A 579 7.83 20.22 -12.42
C HIS A 579 8.81 19.05 -12.53
N ARG A 580 9.58 18.97 -13.63
CA ARG A 580 10.65 17.97 -13.78
C ARG A 580 11.81 18.28 -12.83
N ARG A 581 12.16 17.33 -11.97
CA ARG A 581 13.26 17.42 -10.99
C ARG A 581 14.38 16.47 -11.38
N PRO A 582 15.65 16.91 -11.38
CA PRO A 582 16.78 16.03 -11.61
C PRO A 582 16.74 14.81 -10.68
N ALA A 583 16.99 13.63 -11.24
CA ALA A 583 17.03 12.39 -10.48
C ALA A 583 18.23 11.55 -10.92
N ARG A 584 18.72 10.71 -10.02
CA ARG A 584 19.74 9.70 -10.32
C ARG A 584 19.36 8.37 -9.70
N ILE A 585 19.63 7.29 -10.41
CA ILE A 585 19.53 5.95 -9.84
C ILE A 585 20.52 5.86 -8.67
N ASN A 586 20.10 5.17 -7.62
CA ASN A 586 20.85 4.93 -6.42
C ASN A 586 20.77 3.44 -6.10
N VAL A 587 21.78 2.69 -6.58
CA VAL A 587 21.83 1.23 -6.46
C VAL A 587 22.07 0.82 -5.00
N GLU A 588 23.07 1.41 -4.37
CA GLU A 588 23.39 1.12 -2.96
C GLU A 588 22.45 1.86 -2.00
N PRO A 589 21.99 1.23 -0.91
CA PRO A 589 21.22 1.94 0.11
C PRO A 589 22.01 3.12 0.70
N PRO A 590 21.42 4.33 0.80
CA PRO A 590 22.14 5.49 1.34
C PRO A 590 22.45 5.38 2.83
N PHE A 591 21.79 4.48 3.56
CA PHE A 591 22.09 4.17 4.95
C PHE A 591 22.56 2.72 5.12
N ASP A 592 23.76 2.54 5.68
CA ASP A 592 24.35 1.23 6.00
C ASP A 592 24.29 0.25 4.80
N PRO A 593 24.97 0.57 3.67
CA PRO A 593 24.92 -0.24 2.45
C PRO A 593 25.44 -1.68 2.67
N SER A 594 26.38 -1.88 3.61
CA SER A 594 26.86 -3.21 3.99
C SER A 594 25.83 -4.06 4.75
N GLY A 595 24.80 -3.41 5.33
CA GLY A 595 23.79 -4.08 6.15
C GLY A 595 24.35 -4.61 7.48
N GLU A 596 25.44 -4.03 7.98
CA GLU A 596 26.13 -4.49 9.19
C GLU A 596 25.34 -4.14 10.45
N LYS A 597 24.66 -2.99 10.48
CA LYS A 597 23.92 -2.53 11.68
C LYS A 597 22.84 -3.51 12.13
N MET A 598 22.19 -4.23 11.21
CA MET A 598 21.22 -5.28 11.57
C MET A 598 21.87 -6.54 12.14
N ARG A 599 23.14 -6.79 11.80
CA ARG A 599 23.86 -8.04 12.08
C ARG A 599 24.65 -7.99 13.38
N THR A 600 25.23 -6.84 13.70
CA THR A 600 26.16 -6.67 14.82
C THR A 600 25.50 -6.28 16.12
#